data_AF-A0A6V7LE60-F1
#
_entry.id   AF-A0A6V7LE60-F1
#
_cell.length_a   1.000
_cell.length_b   1.000
_cell.length_c   1.000
_cell.angle_alpha   90.00
_cell.angle_beta   90.00
_cell.angle_gamma   90.00
#
_symmetry.space_group_name_H-M   'P 1'
#
loop_
_entity.id
_entity.type
_entity.pdbx_description
1 polymer ?
#
loop_
_entity_poly.entity_id
_entity_poly.type
_entity_poly.pdbx_seq_one_letter_code
_entity_poly.pdbx_strand_id
1 'polypeptide(L)'
;VFDNYGFFFDGLAKRERQELLRKRYHFTCCCDPCAEEWPMRNGLNSVYSLSQRTQNRIENGMKKCAEYLELSQRGELPSDLERAIAIMNSTIKYLQEIAPIPWAETLDIVHTRKRILRLLGNRLQSVDCK
;
A
#
# COMPACT_ATOMS: atom_id res chain seq x y z
N VAL A 1 -7.93 -18.02 -6.20
CA VAL A 1 -6.90 -17.23 -5.48
C VAL A 1 -6.53 -16.06 -6.37
N PHE A 2 -6.75 -14.83 -5.92
CA PHE A 2 -6.24 -13.63 -6.60
C PHE A 2 -4.95 -13.24 -5.89
N ASP A 3 -3.83 -13.27 -6.61
CA ASP A 3 -2.53 -12.87 -6.06
C ASP A 3 -2.09 -11.53 -6.68
N ASN A 4 -1.36 -10.75 -5.91
CA ASN A 4 -0.70 -9.57 -6.42
C ASN A 4 0.62 -10.00 -7.06
N TYR A 5 0.67 -10.04 -8.39
CA TYR A 5 1.87 -10.40 -9.17
C TYR A 5 3.04 -9.39 -9.06
N GLY A 6 3.05 -8.53 -8.04
CA GLY A 6 4.10 -7.55 -7.77
C GLY A 6 3.96 -6.23 -8.52
N PHE A 7 2.92 -6.05 -9.33
CA PHE A 7 2.70 -4.82 -10.10
C PHE A 7 1.57 -4.01 -9.49
N PHE A 8 1.92 -2.90 -8.86
CA PHE A 8 0.93 -1.90 -8.49
C PHE A 8 0.79 -0.87 -9.59
N PHE A 9 -0.41 -0.30 -9.68
CA PHE A 9 -0.71 0.70 -10.70
C PHE A 9 0.10 1.99 -10.53
N ASP A 10 0.59 2.27 -9.31
CA ASP A 10 1.31 3.49 -8.99
C ASP A 10 2.80 3.43 -9.36
N GLY A 11 3.33 2.25 -9.69
CA GLY A 11 4.75 2.04 -10.07
C GLY A 11 5.04 1.87 -11.56
N LEU A 12 4.04 1.57 -12.38
CA LEU A 12 4.19 1.35 -13.84
C LEU A 12 2.95 1.88 -14.57
N ALA A 13 3.10 2.39 -15.80
CA ALA A 13 1.96 2.86 -16.58
C ALA A 13 1.04 1.69 -16.98
N LYS A 14 -0.27 1.95 -17.19
CA LYS A 14 -1.26 0.92 -17.56
C LYS A 14 -0.81 0.06 -18.74
N ARG A 15 -0.34 0.70 -19.81
CA ARG A 15 0.14 0.00 -21.01
C ARG A 15 1.28 -0.97 -20.69
N GLU A 16 2.29 -0.50 -19.96
CA GLU A 16 3.47 -1.30 -19.57
C GLU A 16 3.07 -2.47 -18.68
N ARG A 17 2.19 -2.23 -17.69
CA ARG A 17 1.66 -3.29 -16.83
C ARG A 17 0.92 -4.35 -17.63
N GLN A 18 0.01 -3.96 -18.51
CA GLN A 18 -0.76 -4.90 -19.33
C GLN A 18 0.14 -5.71 -20.27
N GLU A 19 1.12 -5.06 -20.90
CA GLU A 19 2.09 -5.74 -21.75
C GLU A 19 2.91 -6.77 -20.98
N LEU A 20 3.39 -6.41 -19.79
CA LEU A 20 4.15 -7.32 -18.94
C LEU A 20 3.28 -8.49 -18.47
N LEU A 21 2.05 -8.23 -18.00
CA LEU A 21 1.13 -9.27 -17.54
C LEU A 21 0.77 -10.23 -18.67
N ARG A 22 0.50 -9.72 -19.87
CA ARG A 22 0.24 -10.55 -21.05
C ARG A 22 1.45 -11.38 -21.44
N LYS A 23 2.67 -10.82 -21.37
CA LYS A 23 3.90 -11.52 -21.74
C LYS A 23 4.31 -12.60 -20.75
N ARG A 24 4.17 -12.36 -19.44
CA ARG A 24 4.66 -13.27 -18.39
C ARG A 24 3.60 -14.23 -17.87
N TYR A 25 2.34 -13.79 -17.84
CA TYR A 25 1.25 -14.52 -17.18
C TYR A 25 0.06 -14.76 -18.12
N HIS A 26 0.15 -14.34 -19.39
CA HIS A 26 -0.84 -14.63 -20.44
C HIS A 26 -2.28 -14.18 -20.12
N PHE A 27 -2.46 -13.09 -19.38
CA PHE A 27 -3.78 -12.51 -19.11
C PHE A 27 -3.80 -10.98 -19.26
N THR A 28 -5.02 -10.45 -19.41
CA THR A 28 -5.31 -9.00 -19.39
C THR A 28 -5.95 -8.65 -18.05
N CYS A 29 -5.42 -7.64 -17.37
CA CYS A 29 -5.94 -7.25 -16.05
C CYS A 29 -7.18 -6.35 -16.19
N CYS A 30 -8.25 -6.69 -15.47
CA CYS A 30 -9.51 -5.93 -15.46
C CYS A 30 -9.82 -5.33 -14.09
N CYS A 31 -8.81 -5.10 -13.23
CA CYS A 31 -9.02 -4.44 -11.94
C CYS A 31 -9.38 -2.96 -12.11
N ASP A 32 -9.99 -2.34 -11.10
CA ASP A 32 -10.40 -0.92 -11.12
C ASP A 32 -9.27 0.02 -11.59
N PRO A 33 -8.01 -0.11 -11.10
CA PRO A 33 -6.91 0.71 -11.63
C PRO A 33 -6.63 0.58 -13.14
N CYS A 34 -6.97 -0.56 -13.75
CA CYS A 34 -6.81 -0.78 -15.18
C CYS A 34 -8.06 -0.38 -15.96
N ALA A 35 -9.26 -0.62 -15.41
CA ALA A 35 -10.53 -0.26 -16.02
C ALA A 35 -10.73 1.25 -16.07
N GLU A 36 -10.39 1.95 -14.98
CA GLU A 36 -10.62 3.39 -14.80
C GLU A 36 -9.38 4.26 -15.08
N GLU A 37 -8.30 3.66 -15.60
CA GLU A 37 -7.07 4.36 -15.96
C GLU A 37 -6.46 5.19 -14.82
N TRP A 38 -6.42 4.62 -13.61
CA TRP A 38 -5.88 5.31 -12.44
C TRP A 38 -4.47 5.87 -12.69
N PRO A 39 -4.19 7.10 -12.22
CA PRO A 39 -2.91 7.75 -12.46
C PRO A 39 -1.77 7.02 -11.73
N MET A 40 -0.56 7.19 -12.24
CA MET A 40 0.65 6.77 -11.53
C MET A 40 0.87 7.65 -10.29
N ARG A 41 1.80 7.26 -9.41
CA ARG A 41 2.06 7.93 -8.12
C ARG A 41 2.13 9.46 -8.21
N ASN A 42 2.83 10.01 -9.19
CA ASN A 42 3.02 11.46 -9.35
C ASN A 42 1.73 12.22 -9.74
N GLY A 43 0.70 11.53 -10.21
CA GLY A 43 -0.60 12.11 -10.57
C GLY A 43 -1.70 11.88 -9.52
N LEU A 44 -1.35 11.34 -8.35
CA LEU A 44 -2.32 11.10 -7.28
C LEU A 44 -2.61 12.37 -6.49
N ASN A 45 -3.86 12.49 -6.04
CA ASN A 45 -4.23 13.46 -5.03
C ASN A 45 -3.55 13.13 -3.70
N SER A 46 -3.32 14.18 -2.91
CA SER A 46 -2.75 14.09 -1.57
C SER A 46 -3.69 14.70 -0.55
N VAL A 47 -3.84 14.04 0.60
CA VAL A 47 -4.60 14.52 1.76
C VAL A 47 -4.16 15.89 2.27
N TYR A 48 -2.93 16.30 1.97
CA TYR A 48 -2.41 17.60 2.34
C TYR A 48 -3.04 18.75 1.53
N SER A 49 -3.77 18.46 0.45
CA SER A 49 -4.64 19.44 -0.21
C SER A 49 -5.99 19.64 0.50
N LEU A 50 -6.33 18.78 1.46
CA LEU A 50 -7.58 18.84 2.23
C LEU A 50 -7.46 19.73 3.48
N SER A 51 -8.58 19.90 4.19
CA SER A 51 -8.66 20.71 5.41
C SER A 51 -7.65 20.30 6.48
N GLN A 52 -7.20 21.26 7.30
CA GLN A 52 -6.30 20.99 8.44
C GLN A 52 -6.88 19.94 9.40
N ARG A 53 -8.21 19.92 9.58
CA ARG A 53 -8.90 18.91 10.39
C ARG A 53 -8.65 17.49 9.87
N THR A 54 -8.71 17.31 8.56
CA THR A 54 -8.39 16.04 7.89
C THR A 54 -6.94 15.66 8.13
N GLN A 55 -6.02 16.59 7.88
CA GLN A 55 -4.58 16.37 8.05
C GLN A 55 -4.25 15.94 9.49
N ASN A 56 -4.80 16.63 10.49
CA ASN A 56 -4.60 16.30 11.90
C ASN A 56 -5.14 14.91 12.26
N ARG A 57 -6.27 14.50 11.65
CA ARG A 57 -6.87 13.18 11.92
C ARG A 57 -6.03 12.00 11.43
N ILE A 58 -5.28 12.19 10.34
CA ILE A 58 -4.47 11.12 9.73
C ILE A 58 -3.00 11.20 10.14
N GLU A 59 -2.58 12.30 10.74
CA GLU A 59 -1.18 12.58 11.08
C GLU A 59 -0.54 11.42 11.86
N ASN A 60 -1.22 10.90 12.88
CA ASN A 60 -0.71 9.79 13.67
C ASN A 60 -0.53 8.51 12.83
N GLY A 61 -1.47 8.23 11.92
CA GLY A 61 -1.38 7.11 10.99
C GLY A 61 -0.20 7.24 10.04
N MET A 62 0.02 8.45 9.52
CA MET A 62 1.14 8.74 8.62
C MET A 62 2.48 8.67 9.34
N LYS A 63 2.58 9.20 10.57
CA LYS A 63 3.79 9.07 11.42
C LYS A 63 4.14 7.60 11.67
N LYS A 64 3.15 6.77 12.01
CA LYS A 64 3.36 5.32 12.18
C LYS A 64 3.77 4.63 10.89
N CYS A 65 3.21 5.02 9.75
CA CYS A 65 3.67 4.49 8.46
C CYS A 65 5.13 4.83 8.16
N ALA A 66 5.54 6.07 8.41
CA ALA A 66 6.92 6.51 8.20
C ALA A 66 7.90 5.74 9.10
N GLU A 67 7.62 5.66 10.40
CA GLU A 67 8.40 4.89 11.38
C GLU A 67 8.59 3.43 10.90
N TYR A 68 7.53 2.84 10.38
CA TYR A 68 7.51 1.42 10.02
C TYR A 68 8.14 1.15 8.67
N LEU A 69 8.05 2.11 7.77
CA LEU A 69 8.80 2.09 6.54
C LEU A 69 10.30 2.02 6.84
N GLU A 70 10.80 2.88 7.73
CA GLU A 70 12.21 2.87 8.16
C GLU A 70 12.61 1.54 8.83
N LEU A 71 11.80 1.03 9.77
CA LEU A 71 12.03 -0.28 10.39
C LEU A 71 12.09 -1.40 9.34
N SER A 72 11.13 -1.41 8.41
CA SER A 72 11.03 -2.46 7.39
C SER A 72 12.22 -2.45 6.42
N GLN A 73 12.80 -1.29 6.14
CA GLN A 73 14.03 -1.16 5.34
C GLN A 73 15.23 -1.80 6.03
N ARG A 74 15.25 -1.81 7.37
CA ARG A 74 16.26 -2.52 8.18
C ARG A 74 15.95 -4.00 8.39
N GLY A 75 14.85 -4.52 7.85
CA GLY A 75 14.39 -5.90 8.10
C GLY A 75 13.81 -6.10 9.51
N GLU A 76 13.54 -5.02 10.21
CA GLU A 76 12.99 -5.01 11.55
C GLU A 76 11.47 -4.97 11.51
N LEU A 77 10.86 -5.53 12.55
CA LEU A 77 9.42 -5.41 12.77
C LEU A 77 9.18 -4.53 13.99
N PRO A 78 8.10 -3.75 13.98
CA PRO A 78 7.71 -2.98 15.15
C PRO A 78 7.42 -3.88 16.34
N SER A 79 7.79 -3.44 17.53
CA SER A 79 7.45 -4.12 18.79
C SER A 79 5.95 -4.07 19.08
N ASP A 80 5.25 -3.03 18.62
CA ASP A 80 3.82 -2.78 18.80
C ASP A 80 2.99 -3.07 17.53
N LEU A 81 3.39 -4.08 16.77
CA LEU A 81 2.84 -4.43 15.46
C LEU A 81 1.30 -4.43 15.38
N GLU A 82 0.61 -5.10 16.30
CA GLU A 82 -0.85 -5.17 16.29
C GLU A 82 -1.51 -3.79 16.41
N ARG A 83 -0.99 -2.98 17.34
CA ARG A 83 -1.51 -1.63 17.60
C ARG A 83 -1.39 -0.76 16.36
N ALA A 84 -0.27 -0.84 15.66
CA ALA A 84 -0.09 -0.01 14.49
C ALA A 84 -0.76 -0.54 13.23
N ILE A 85 -0.95 -1.85 13.08
CA ILE A 85 -1.89 -2.38 12.08
C ILE A 85 -3.28 -1.80 12.33
N ALA A 86 -3.73 -1.73 13.59
CA ALA A 86 -5.01 -1.11 13.93
C ALA A 86 -5.05 0.39 13.58
N ILE A 87 -3.99 1.16 13.89
CA ILE A 87 -3.88 2.58 13.51
C ILE A 87 -3.89 2.76 11.98
N MET A 88 -3.16 1.93 11.24
CA MET A 88 -3.15 1.98 9.78
C MET A 88 -4.52 1.67 9.19
N ASN A 89 -5.22 0.66 9.72
CA ASN A 89 -6.56 0.30 9.26
C ASN A 89 -7.58 1.40 9.55
N SER A 90 -7.54 2.02 10.74
CA SER A 90 -8.44 3.14 11.06
C SER A 90 -8.16 4.36 10.17
N THR A 91 -6.90 4.62 9.85
CA THR A 91 -6.50 5.70 8.93
C THR A 91 -7.00 5.44 7.52
N ILE A 92 -6.82 4.21 6.98
CA ILE A 92 -7.37 3.84 5.66
C ILE A 92 -8.89 4.02 5.63
N LYS A 93 -9.59 3.53 6.66
CA LYS A 93 -11.05 3.63 6.72
C LYS A 93 -11.51 5.08 6.68
N TYR A 94 -10.87 5.95 7.47
CA TYR A 94 -11.19 7.37 7.45
C TYR A 94 -10.89 8.02 6.09
N LEU A 95 -9.77 7.67 5.45
CA LEU A 95 -9.43 8.17 4.12
C LEU A 95 -10.47 7.77 3.06
N GLN A 96 -10.95 6.53 3.12
CA GLN A 96 -11.99 6.02 2.21
C GLN A 96 -13.35 6.73 2.39
N GLU A 97 -13.66 7.20 3.60
CA GLU A 97 -14.91 7.94 3.87
C GLU A 97 -14.88 9.36 3.28
N ILE A 98 -13.70 9.99 3.24
CA ILE A 98 -13.56 11.39 2.82
C ILE A 98 -13.14 11.55 1.36
N ALA A 99 -12.55 10.51 0.76
CA ALA A 99 -12.08 10.58 -0.60
C ALA A 99 -12.04 9.21 -1.30
N PRO A 100 -12.62 9.10 -2.51
CA PRO A 100 -12.54 7.88 -3.30
C PRO A 100 -11.09 7.64 -3.77
N ILE A 101 -10.67 6.38 -3.71
CA ILE A 101 -9.37 5.85 -4.15
C ILE A 101 -9.19 6.21 -5.65
N PRO A 102 -7.98 6.59 -6.12
CA PRO A 102 -6.68 6.51 -5.44
C PRO A 102 -6.14 7.83 -4.88
N TRP A 103 -5.68 7.78 -3.62
CA TRP A 103 -4.96 8.85 -2.93
C TRP A 103 -3.58 8.34 -2.49
N ALA A 104 -2.58 9.21 -2.54
CA ALA A 104 -1.19 8.84 -2.30
C ALA A 104 -0.98 8.19 -0.93
N GLU A 105 -1.58 8.76 0.11
CA GLU A 105 -1.39 8.32 1.49
C GLU A 105 -2.08 6.98 1.76
N THR A 106 -3.22 6.70 1.13
CA THR A 106 -3.84 5.38 1.18
C THR A 106 -2.88 4.32 0.62
N LEU A 107 -2.20 4.63 -0.50
CA LEU A 107 -1.23 3.72 -1.07
C LEU A 107 0.00 3.55 -0.17
N ASP A 108 0.50 4.61 0.44
CA ASP A 108 1.64 4.55 1.37
C ASP A 108 1.37 3.59 2.52
N ILE A 109 0.17 3.69 3.11
CA ILE A 109 -0.24 2.79 4.19
C ILE A 109 -0.34 1.34 3.67
N VAL A 110 -0.95 1.11 2.50
CA VAL A 110 -1.10 -0.23 1.91
C VAL A 110 0.25 -0.87 1.58
N HIS A 111 1.17 -0.10 1.00
CA HIS A 111 2.54 -0.55 0.68
C HIS A 111 3.32 -0.90 1.95
N THR A 112 3.22 -0.06 2.98
CA THR A 112 3.85 -0.31 4.28
C THR A 112 3.32 -1.59 4.92
N ARG A 113 2.00 -1.81 4.92
CA ARG A 113 1.39 -3.06 5.40
C ARG A 113 1.91 -4.29 4.66
N LYS A 114 2.03 -4.22 3.33
CA LYS A 114 2.55 -5.35 2.54
C LYS A 114 4.01 -5.66 2.85
N ARG A 115 4.85 -4.64 3.09
CA ARG A 115 6.23 -4.84 3.54
C ARG A 115 6.27 -5.57 4.89
N ILE A 116 5.45 -5.15 5.84
CA ILE A 116 5.32 -5.81 7.15
C ILE A 116 4.88 -7.26 7.00
N LEU A 117 3.84 -7.53 6.21
CA LEU A 117 3.35 -8.90 5.96
C LEU A 117 4.42 -9.78 5.30
N ARG A 118 5.20 -9.23 4.36
CA ARG A 118 6.33 -9.94 3.76
C ARG A 118 7.40 -10.30 4.80
N LEU A 119 7.75 -9.38 5.68
CA LEU A 119 8.72 -9.63 6.75
C LEU A 119 8.22 -10.69 7.74
N LEU A 120 6.94 -10.66 8.10
CA LEU A 120 6.31 -11.69 8.93
C LEU A 120 6.35 -13.06 8.26
N GLY A 121 5.93 -13.13 7.00
CA GLY A 121 5.93 -14.38 6.22
C GLY A 121 7.34 -14.99 6.12
N ASN A 122 8.36 -14.17 5.85
CA ASN A 122 9.74 -14.62 5.79
C ASN A 122 10.25 -15.17 7.14
N ARG A 123 9.86 -14.55 8.26
CA ARG A 123 10.23 -15.06 9.60
C ARG A 123 9.58 -16.40 9.89
N LEU A 124 8.32 -16.59 9.53
CA LEU A 124 7.61 -17.85 9.74
C LEU A 124 8.17 -18.99 8.86
N GLN A 125 8.49 -18.71 7.60
CA GLN A 125 9.10 -19.69 6.68
C GLN A 125 10.51 -20.13 7.13
N SER A 126 11.24 -19.30 7.88
CA SER A 126 12.56 -19.66 8.39
C SER A 126 12.54 -20.65 9.56
N VAL A 127 11.36 -20.91 10.15
CA VAL A 127 11.21 -21.84 11.29
C VAL A 127 11.01 -23.29 10.80
N ASP A 128 10.56 -23.49 9.57
CA ASP A 128 10.28 -24.82 8.98
C ASP A 128 11.47 -25.41 8.19
N CYS A 129 12.64 -24.77 8.23
CA CYS A 129 13.90 -25.34 7.74
C CYS A 129 14.74 -25.88 8.91
N LYS A 130 14.24 -26.89 9.61
CA LYS A 130 15.03 -27.72 10.54
C LYS A 130 14.60 -29.17 10.46
#